data_AF-A0A961YJ92-F1
#
_entry.id   AF-A0A961YJ92-F1
#
_cell.length_a   1.000
_cell.length_b   1.000
_cell.length_c   1.000
_cell.angle_alpha   90.00
_cell.angle_beta   90.00
_cell.angle_gamma   90.00
#
_symmetry.space_group_name_H-M   'P 1'
#
loop_
_entity.id
_entity.type
_entity.pdbx_description
1 polymer ?
#
loop_
_entity_poly.entity_id
_entity_poly.type
_entity_poly.pdbx_seq_one_letter_code
_entity_poly.pdbx_strand_id
1 'polypeptide(L)'
;QKIFRPVFNATDVSGDGSEFDQLFSEGDHFQIGGLDVGVIHTPGHTPACVSYVIGDSVFVGDTLFMPDYGTARADFPGGNARTLYHSIQKLLALPDETRLFVCHDYKPEGRDEYAWETTIGEERKNKHLSGSNEDEFVAMREARDKGLAAPLLLLPSIQTNIRAGKLPPTESNGVSYIKIPVKLAS
;
A
#
# COMPACT_ATOMS: atom_id res chain seq x y z
N GLN A 1 -10.88 8.77 -8.21
CA GLN A 1 -11.03 7.66 -7.23
C GLN A 1 -12.49 7.21 -7.08
N LYS A 2 -12.81 5.91 -7.25
CA LYS A 2 -14.21 5.39 -7.28
C LYS A 2 -14.75 4.80 -5.96
N ILE A 3 -13.88 4.28 -5.08
CA ILE A 3 -14.29 3.53 -3.87
C ILE A 3 -14.66 4.46 -2.70
N PHE A 4 -13.87 5.51 -2.46
CA PHE A 4 -13.96 6.40 -1.30
C PHE A 4 -14.68 7.70 -1.57
N ARG A 5 -14.74 8.14 -2.84
CA ARG A 5 -15.55 9.29 -3.25
C ARG A 5 -16.99 9.25 -2.68
N PRO A 6 -17.76 8.16 -2.83
CA PRO A 6 -19.11 8.08 -2.28
C PRO A 6 -19.13 8.08 -0.74
N VAL A 7 -18.12 7.48 -0.09
CA VAL A 7 -18.02 7.41 1.39
C VAL A 7 -17.97 8.80 2.03
N PHE A 8 -17.25 9.74 1.41
CA PHE A 8 -17.07 11.10 1.95
C PHE A 8 -17.96 12.16 1.30
N ASN A 9 -18.88 11.75 0.40
CA ASN A 9 -19.62 12.66 -0.46
C ASN A 9 -18.69 13.70 -1.14
N ALA A 10 -17.56 13.21 -1.67
CA ALA A 10 -16.50 14.04 -2.26
C ALA A 10 -16.84 14.37 -3.72
N THR A 11 -17.82 15.25 -3.94
CA THR A 11 -18.30 15.59 -5.29
C THR A 11 -17.22 16.23 -6.17
N ASP A 12 -16.21 16.84 -5.54
CA ASP A 12 -15.04 17.47 -6.14
C ASP A 12 -13.98 16.50 -6.69
N VAL A 13 -13.98 15.25 -6.23
CA VAL A 13 -13.07 14.21 -6.75
C VAL A 13 -13.67 13.64 -8.04
N SER A 14 -12.92 13.65 -9.14
CA SER A 14 -13.33 13.23 -10.49
C SER A 14 -13.88 11.81 -10.55
N GLY A 15 -13.18 10.88 -9.91
CA GLY A 15 -13.42 9.45 -10.06
C GLY A 15 -12.43 8.75 -10.99
N ASP A 16 -11.85 9.45 -11.96
CA ASP A 16 -10.93 8.91 -12.97
C ASP A 16 -9.44 9.09 -12.64
N GLY A 17 -9.12 9.92 -11.65
CA GLY A 17 -7.73 10.15 -11.22
C GLY A 17 -7.13 11.46 -11.72
N SER A 18 -7.92 12.34 -12.35
CA SER A 18 -7.47 13.67 -12.81
C SER A 18 -6.94 14.58 -11.70
N GLU A 19 -7.02 14.18 -10.43
CA GLU A 19 -6.39 14.86 -9.30
C GLU A 19 -4.85 14.78 -9.33
N PHE A 20 -4.29 13.79 -10.05
CA PHE A 20 -2.86 13.52 -10.15
C PHE A 20 -2.33 13.95 -11.52
N ASP A 21 -1.10 14.46 -11.55
CA ASP A 21 -0.45 14.89 -12.79
C ASP A 21 -0.10 13.70 -13.71
N GLN A 22 0.21 12.54 -13.12
CA GLN A 22 0.59 11.32 -13.80
C GLN A 22 -0.10 10.12 -13.14
N LEU A 23 -0.63 9.23 -13.97
CA LEU A 23 -1.15 7.93 -13.55
C LEU A 23 -0.24 6.84 -14.14
N PHE A 24 0.18 5.90 -13.30
CA PHE A 24 1.07 4.80 -13.70
C PHE A 24 0.32 3.48 -13.81
N SER A 25 0.76 2.67 -14.76
CA SER A 25 0.33 1.30 -15.03
C SER A 25 1.49 0.31 -14.86
N GLU A 26 1.18 -0.98 -14.80
CA GLU A 26 2.19 -2.05 -14.86
C GLU A 26 3.09 -1.86 -16.09
N GLY A 27 4.41 -1.90 -15.87
CA GLY A 27 5.41 -1.80 -16.93
C GLY A 27 5.67 -0.38 -17.43
N ASP A 28 5.06 0.65 -16.84
CA ASP A 28 5.43 2.03 -17.13
C ASP A 28 6.84 2.32 -16.61
N HIS A 29 7.51 3.26 -17.29
CA HIS A 29 8.82 3.79 -16.88
C HIS A 29 8.81 5.32 -16.85
N PHE A 30 9.57 5.90 -15.93
CA PHE A 30 9.87 7.33 -15.90
C PHE A 30 11.30 7.58 -15.41
N GLN A 31 11.77 8.83 -15.49
CA GLN A 31 13.15 9.19 -15.19
C GLN A 31 13.26 10.12 -14.00
N ILE A 32 14.27 9.91 -13.15
CA ILE A 32 14.72 10.86 -12.13
C ILE A 32 16.18 11.21 -12.46
N GLY A 33 16.39 12.32 -13.18
CA GLY A 33 17.70 12.62 -13.75
C GLY A 33 18.09 11.55 -14.78
N GLY A 34 19.15 10.79 -14.50
CA GLY A 34 19.57 9.64 -15.33
C GLY A 34 19.15 8.27 -14.78
N LEU A 35 18.33 8.24 -13.72
CA LEU A 35 17.82 7.00 -13.12
C LEU A 35 16.51 6.61 -13.81
N ASP A 36 16.50 5.41 -14.39
CA ASP A 36 15.28 4.77 -14.88
C ASP A 36 14.49 4.17 -13.71
N VAL A 37 13.20 4.47 -13.65
CA VAL A 37 12.27 3.99 -12.64
C VAL A 37 11.20 3.15 -13.32
N GLY A 38 11.22 1.84 -13.08
CA GLY A 38 10.19 0.91 -13.54
C GLY A 38 9.05 0.80 -12.53
N VAL A 39 7.83 0.63 -13.03
CA VAL A 39 6.61 0.48 -12.22
C VAL A 39 6.11 -0.96 -12.29
N ILE A 40 5.98 -1.61 -11.13
CA ILE A 40 5.27 -2.89 -10.97
C ILE A 40 3.96 -2.61 -10.24
N HIS A 41 2.81 -2.98 -10.82
CA HIS A 41 1.52 -2.89 -10.14
C HIS A 41 1.42 -4.00 -9.10
N THR A 42 1.43 -3.66 -7.81
CA THR A 42 1.45 -4.63 -6.70
C THR A 42 0.20 -4.52 -5.82
N PRO A 43 -1.01 -4.74 -6.36
CA PRO A 43 -2.25 -4.63 -5.61
C PRO A 43 -2.35 -5.69 -4.51
N GLY A 44 -3.23 -5.45 -3.55
CA GLY A 44 -3.54 -6.42 -2.50
C GLY A 44 -3.81 -5.75 -1.17
N HIS A 45 -2.87 -4.93 -0.69
CA HIS A 45 -3.14 -4.04 0.44
C HIS A 45 -4.21 -2.99 0.08
N THR A 46 -4.04 -2.38 -1.10
CA THR A 46 -5.07 -1.60 -1.80
C THR A 46 -5.08 -2.01 -3.28
N PRO A 47 -6.15 -1.71 -4.05
CA PRO A 47 -6.16 -2.03 -5.48
C PRO A 47 -5.20 -1.15 -6.32
N ALA A 48 -4.66 -0.07 -5.74
CA ALA A 48 -3.85 0.92 -6.44
C ALA A 48 -2.36 0.86 -6.05
N CYS A 49 -1.94 -0.08 -5.21
CA CYS A 49 -0.54 -0.20 -4.81
C CYS A 49 0.36 -0.49 -6.01
N VAL A 50 1.51 0.19 -6.05
CA VAL A 50 2.60 -0.03 -7.01
C VAL A 50 3.91 -0.13 -6.25
N SER A 51 4.89 -0.78 -6.87
CA SER A 51 6.27 -0.83 -6.43
C SER A 51 7.17 -0.18 -7.48
N TYR A 52 8.14 0.62 -7.03
CA TYR A 52 9.07 1.33 -7.92
C TYR A 52 10.43 0.65 -7.90
N VAL A 53 10.89 0.19 -9.06
CA VAL A 53 12.21 -0.45 -9.26
C VAL A 53 13.18 0.60 -9.80
N ILE A 54 14.31 0.78 -9.13
CA ILE A 54 15.33 1.77 -9.46
C ILE A 54 16.70 1.12 -9.32
N GLY A 55 17.33 0.77 -10.45
CA GLY A 55 18.61 0.06 -10.44
C GLY A 55 18.52 -1.28 -9.69
N ASP A 56 19.28 -1.42 -8.61
CA ASP A 56 19.33 -2.61 -7.75
C ASP A 56 18.32 -2.59 -6.59
N SER A 57 17.42 -1.61 -6.58
CA SER A 57 16.55 -1.30 -5.44
C SER A 57 15.07 -1.33 -5.83
N VAL A 58 14.20 -1.74 -4.90
CA VAL A 58 12.75 -1.70 -5.06
C VAL A 58 12.06 -1.10 -3.84
N PHE A 59 11.19 -0.11 -4.05
CA PHE A 59 10.34 0.49 -3.03
C PHE A 59 8.96 -0.13 -3.11
N VAL A 60 8.57 -0.93 -2.12
CA VAL A 60 7.43 -1.87 -2.26
C VAL A 60 6.10 -1.36 -1.68
N GLY A 61 6.09 -0.15 -1.14
CA GLY A 61 4.92 0.36 -0.41
C GLY A 61 4.55 -0.55 0.77
N ASP A 62 3.27 -0.63 1.09
CA ASP A 62 2.72 -1.60 2.04
C ASP A 62 2.36 -2.91 1.32
N THR A 63 3.38 -3.60 0.81
CA THR A 63 3.24 -4.96 0.26
C THR A 63 3.93 -5.96 1.20
N LEU A 64 5.23 -5.76 1.40
CA LEU A 64 6.07 -6.49 2.35
C LEU A 64 6.49 -5.55 3.48
N PHE A 65 6.64 -6.10 4.67
CA PHE A 65 7.38 -5.49 5.77
C PHE A 65 8.67 -6.28 5.99
N MET A 66 9.51 -5.81 6.91
CA MET A 66 10.71 -6.54 7.32
C MET A 66 10.40 -8.04 7.58
N PRO A 67 11.34 -8.98 7.31
CA PRO A 67 11.06 -10.41 7.35
C PRO A 67 10.52 -10.90 8.69
N ASP A 68 10.93 -10.23 9.77
CA ASP A 68 10.52 -10.48 11.16
C ASP A 68 9.12 -9.94 11.49
N TYR A 69 8.57 -9.04 10.68
CA TYR A 69 7.26 -8.44 10.89
C TYR A 69 6.16 -9.05 10.01
N GLY A 70 6.47 -9.37 8.75
CA GLY A 70 5.56 -10.09 7.86
C GLY A 70 5.07 -9.26 6.68
N THR A 71 3.74 -9.20 6.50
CA THR A 71 3.06 -8.57 5.36
C THR A 71 1.99 -7.58 5.82
N ALA A 72 1.64 -6.66 4.93
CA ALA A 72 0.55 -5.70 5.13
C ALA A 72 -0.82 -6.38 5.28
N ARG A 73 -1.77 -5.67 5.89
CA ARG A 73 -3.20 -6.05 5.96
C ARG A 73 -3.83 -5.99 4.57
N ALA A 74 -4.88 -6.76 4.31
CA ALA A 74 -5.59 -6.81 3.03
C ALA A 74 -7.11 -6.63 3.16
N ASP A 75 -7.59 -6.08 4.28
CA ASP A 75 -9.00 -5.80 4.59
C ASP A 75 -9.41 -4.35 4.32
N PHE A 76 -8.55 -3.57 3.69
CA PHE A 76 -8.92 -2.24 3.20
C PHE A 76 -10.03 -2.34 2.14
N PRO A 77 -10.88 -1.33 1.94
CA PRO A 77 -11.84 -1.37 0.82
C PRO A 77 -11.13 -1.57 -0.53
N GLY A 78 -11.39 -2.73 -1.16
CA GLY A 78 -10.73 -3.18 -2.39
C GLY A 78 -9.43 -3.96 -2.18
N GLY A 79 -9.00 -4.17 -0.95
CA GLY A 79 -7.91 -5.06 -0.58
C GLY A 79 -8.30 -6.54 -0.73
N ASN A 80 -7.31 -7.39 -0.99
CA ASN A 80 -7.51 -8.82 -1.18
C ASN A 80 -6.22 -9.60 -0.87
N ALA A 81 -6.30 -10.56 0.05
CA ALA A 81 -5.14 -11.33 0.49
C ALA A 81 -4.54 -12.21 -0.63
N ARG A 82 -5.38 -12.76 -1.51
CA ARG A 82 -4.91 -13.59 -2.64
C ARG A 82 -4.19 -12.74 -3.69
N THR A 83 -4.74 -11.58 -4.01
CA THR A 83 -4.08 -10.59 -4.87
C THR A 83 -2.76 -10.11 -4.26
N LEU A 84 -2.73 -9.86 -2.94
CA LEU A 84 -1.50 -9.50 -2.23
C LEU A 84 -0.42 -10.59 -2.38
N TYR A 85 -0.80 -11.86 -2.22
CA TYR A 85 0.12 -12.99 -2.43
C TYR A 85 0.73 -12.98 -3.83
N HIS A 86 -0.09 -12.83 -4.88
CA HIS A 86 0.40 -12.76 -6.26
C HIS A 86 1.35 -11.59 -6.49
N SER A 87 1.03 -10.41 -5.95
CA SER A 87 1.92 -9.25 -5.99
C SER A 87 3.26 -9.50 -5.30
N ILE A 88 3.25 -10.17 -4.15
CA ILE A 88 4.46 -10.59 -3.44
C ILE A 88 5.27 -11.57 -4.30
N GLN A 89 4.63 -12.55 -4.95
CA GLN A 89 5.33 -13.49 -5.83
C GLN A 89 6.01 -12.78 -7.01
N LYS A 90 5.39 -11.72 -7.57
CA LYS A 90 6.04 -10.89 -8.60
C LYS A 90 7.31 -10.22 -8.07
N LEU A 91 7.25 -9.65 -6.87
CA LEU A 91 8.43 -9.02 -6.23
C LEU A 91 9.52 -10.04 -5.92
N LEU A 92 9.16 -11.22 -5.39
CA LEU A 92 10.09 -12.29 -5.09
C LEU A 92 10.68 -12.97 -6.34
N ALA A 93 10.24 -12.62 -7.54
CA ALA A 93 10.86 -13.05 -8.80
C ALA A 93 12.06 -12.15 -9.21
N LEU A 94 12.27 -11.02 -8.53
CA LEU A 94 13.46 -10.19 -8.69
C LEU A 94 14.74 -10.92 -8.18
N PRO A 95 15.96 -10.51 -8.61
CA PRO A 95 17.21 -11.08 -8.11
C PRO A 95 17.32 -10.99 -6.58
N ASP A 96 17.92 -12.01 -5.95
CA ASP A 96 18.00 -12.11 -4.50
C ASP A 96 18.75 -10.93 -3.85
N GLU A 97 19.75 -10.38 -4.55
CA GLU A 97 20.54 -9.22 -4.15
C GLU A 97 19.78 -7.88 -4.24
N THR A 98 18.59 -7.87 -4.85
CA THR A 98 17.79 -6.65 -4.98
C THR A 98 17.44 -6.11 -3.60
N ARG A 99 17.82 -4.87 -3.33
CA ARG A 99 17.54 -4.16 -2.08
C ARG A 99 16.07 -3.80 -2.05
N LEU A 100 15.39 -4.15 -0.96
CA LEU A 100 13.98 -3.89 -0.78
C LEU A 100 13.79 -2.84 0.33
N PHE A 101 13.06 -1.79 0.00
CA PHE A 101 12.71 -0.70 0.91
C PHE A 101 11.24 -0.74 1.27
N VAL A 102 10.95 -0.90 2.57
CA VAL A 102 9.57 -0.99 3.10
C VAL A 102 9.00 0.40 3.38
N CYS A 103 7.68 0.54 3.31
CA CYS A 103 7.01 1.83 3.61
C CYS A 103 6.91 2.11 5.11
N HIS A 104 6.76 1.08 5.93
CA HIS A 104 6.61 1.20 7.38
C HIS A 104 7.43 0.15 8.11
N ASP A 105 7.83 0.51 9.32
CA ASP A 105 8.38 -0.40 10.30
C ASP A 105 7.76 -0.12 11.66
N TYR A 106 7.35 -1.19 12.34
CA TYR A 106 6.60 -1.13 13.59
C TYR A 106 7.36 -1.72 14.79
N LYS A 107 8.65 -2.04 14.64
CA LYS A 107 9.51 -2.62 15.68
C LYS A 107 8.87 -3.87 16.34
N PRO A 108 8.95 -5.04 15.69
CA PRO A 108 8.44 -6.28 16.29
C PRO A 108 9.12 -6.57 17.62
N GLU A 109 8.46 -7.41 18.42
CA GLU A 109 8.99 -7.87 19.70
C GLU A 109 10.43 -8.40 19.55
N GLY A 110 11.33 -7.91 20.40
CA GLY A 110 12.75 -8.27 20.37
C GLY A 110 13.63 -7.39 19.49
N ARG A 111 13.08 -6.38 18.80
CA ARG A 111 13.85 -5.42 18.01
C ARG A 111 13.66 -3.98 18.51
N ASP A 112 14.75 -3.40 19.02
CA ASP A 112 14.77 -2.04 19.57
C ASP A 112 15.18 -0.96 18.57
N GLU A 113 15.56 -1.33 17.35
CA GLU A 113 15.97 -0.41 16.29
C GLU A 113 15.00 -0.46 15.10
N TYR A 114 14.76 0.69 14.48
CA TYR A 114 14.00 0.73 13.24
C TYR A 114 14.82 0.16 12.09
N ALA A 115 14.15 -0.52 11.18
CA ALA A 115 14.74 -1.03 9.94
C ALA A 115 13.82 -0.70 8.76
N TRP A 116 14.41 -0.34 7.63
CA TRP A 116 13.67 0.07 6.42
C TRP A 116 14.17 -0.61 5.16
N GLU A 117 15.27 -1.37 5.27
CA GLU A 117 15.97 -2.00 4.15
C GLU A 117 16.23 -3.48 4.46
N THR A 118 15.96 -4.32 3.47
CA THR A 118 16.20 -5.77 3.43
C THR A 118 16.57 -6.16 1.99
N THR A 119 16.58 -7.45 1.67
CA THR A 119 16.76 -7.93 0.29
C THR A 119 15.66 -8.90 -0.09
N ILE A 120 15.46 -9.10 -1.40
CA ILE A 120 14.54 -10.13 -1.90
C ILE A 120 14.93 -11.52 -1.37
N GLY A 121 16.22 -11.84 -1.32
CA GLY A 121 16.70 -13.10 -0.76
C GLY A 121 16.31 -13.31 0.71
N GLU A 122 16.39 -12.27 1.54
CA GLU A 122 15.94 -12.33 2.94
C GLU A 122 14.41 -12.37 3.07
N GLU A 123 13.67 -11.69 2.20
CA GLU A 123 12.19 -11.73 2.20
C GLU A 123 11.62 -13.11 1.87
N ARG A 124 12.38 -14.01 1.21
CA ARG A 124 11.97 -15.42 1.07
C ARG A 124 11.82 -16.14 2.42
N LYS A 125 12.49 -15.64 3.47
CA LYS A 125 12.40 -16.13 4.85
C LYS A 125 11.36 -15.38 5.68
N ASN A 126 10.63 -14.44 5.08
CA ASN A 126 9.59 -13.65 5.75
C ASN A 126 8.61 -14.58 6.46
N LYS A 127 8.32 -14.31 7.74
CA LYS A 127 7.56 -15.23 8.59
C LYS A 127 6.12 -15.49 8.14
N HIS A 128 5.56 -14.63 7.28
CA HIS A 128 4.24 -14.84 6.70
C HIS A 128 4.29 -15.63 5.37
N LEU A 129 5.46 -15.82 4.78
CA LEU A 129 5.65 -16.46 3.47
C LEU A 129 6.36 -17.81 3.57
N SER A 130 7.32 -17.93 4.49
CA SER A 130 8.17 -19.10 4.63
C SER A 130 7.34 -20.37 4.85
N GLY A 131 7.33 -21.25 3.85
CA GLY A 131 6.64 -22.53 3.91
C GLY A 131 5.12 -22.46 3.72
N SER A 132 4.57 -21.31 3.30
CA SER A 132 3.13 -21.15 3.03
C SER A 132 2.83 -21.17 1.54
N ASN A 133 1.87 -22.00 1.13
CA ASN A 133 1.23 -21.88 -0.17
C ASN A 133 0.21 -20.72 -0.18
N GLU A 134 -0.38 -20.43 -1.34
CA GLU A 134 -1.35 -19.35 -1.52
C GLU A 134 -2.55 -19.44 -0.55
N ASP A 135 -3.14 -20.64 -0.39
CA ASP A 135 -4.32 -20.81 0.46
C ASP A 135 -3.99 -20.66 1.94
N GLU A 136 -2.82 -21.16 2.36
CA GLU A 136 -2.30 -20.97 3.72
C GLU A 136 -2.02 -19.50 4.03
N PHE A 137 -1.41 -18.78 3.09
CA PHE A 137 -1.20 -17.34 3.21
C PHE A 137 -2.52 -16.59 3.35
N VAL A 138 -3.49 -16.87 2.47
CA VAL A 138 -4.81 -16.22 2.47
C VAL A 138 -5.52 -16.48 3.80
N ALA A 139 -5.58 -17.73 4.25
CA ALA A 139 -6.23 -18.09 5.50
C ALA A 139 -5.59 -17.37 6.70
N MET A 140 -4.25 -17.35 6.78
CA MET A 140 -3.51 -16.63 7.81
C MET A 140 -3.82 -15.13 7.77
N ARG A 141 -3.76 -14.52 6.57
CA ARG A 141 -3.91 -13.07 6.39
C ARG A 141 -5.31 -12.60 6.77
N GLU A 142 -6.35 -13.30 6.30
CA GLU A 142 -7.74 -12.98 6.61
C GLU A 142 -8.08 -13.21 8.09
N ALA A 143 -7.53 -14.26 8.71
CA ALA A 143 -7.70 -14.49 10.15
C ALA A 143 -7.06 -13.36 10.97
N ARG A 144 -5.87 -12.92 10.58
CA ARG A 144 -5.15 -11.83 11.25
C ARG A 144 -5.87 -10.50 11.08
N ASP A 145 -6.37 -10.19 9.88
CA ASP A 145 -7.01 -8.91 9.59
C ASP A 145 -8.29 -8.67 10.40
N LYS A 146 -9.07 -9.74 10.68
CA LYS A 146 -10.26 -9.68 11.55
C LYS A 146 -9.97 -9.17 12.97
N GLY A 147 -8.73 -9.31 13.44
CA GLY A 147 -8.30 -8.86 14.77
C GLY A 147 -7.74 -7.44 14.80
N LEU A 148 -7.59 -6.77 13.64
CA LEU A 148 -6.94 -5.46 13.58
C LEU A 148 -7.94 -4.32 13.74
N ALA A 149 -7.59 -3.36 14.59
CA ALA A 149 -8.31 -2.08 14.64
C ALA A 149 -8.09 -1.29 13.34
N ALA A 150 -9.03 -0.40 13.02
CA ALA A 150 -8.82 0.59 11.96
C ALA A 150 -7.65 1.52 12.35
N PRO A 151 -6.77 1.92 11.40
CA PRO A 151 -5.72 2.90 11.68
C PRO A 151 -6.29 4.21 12.22
N LEU A 152 -5.60 4.83 13.18
CA LEU A 152 -6.08 6.04 13.86
C LEU A 152 -6.41 7.19 12.88
N LEU A 153 -5.56 7.39 11.87
CA LEU A 153 -5.68 8.48 10.91
C LEU A 153 -6.39 8.08 9.62
N LEU A 154 -7.12 6.95 9.62
CA LEU A 154 -7.63 6.40 8.38
C LEU A 154 -8.53 7.35 7.58
N LEU A 155 -9.55 7.90 8.25
CA LEU A 155 -10.54 8.75 7.60
C LEU A 155 -9.96 10.11 7.17
N PRO A 156 -9.15 10.81 7.99
CA PRO A 156 -8.43 12.00 7.53
C PRO A 156 -7.49 11.72 6.35
N SER A 157 -6.68 10.65 6.44
CA SER A 157 -5.68 10.35 5.42
C SER A 157 -6.30 10.03 4.06
N ILE A 158 -7.35 9.20 4.00
CA ILE A 158 -7.98 8.90 2.71
C ILE A 158 -8.50 10.18 2.06
N GLN A 159 -9.18 11.06 2.81
CA GLN A 159 -9.78 12.27 2.24
C GLN A 159 -8.74 13.20 1.60
N THR A 160 -7.57 13.31 2.21
CA THR A 160 -6.48 14.11 1.66
C THR A 160 -5.77 13.39 0.52
N ASN A 161 -5.52 12.09 0.66
CA ASN A 161 -4.75 11.31 -0.31
C ASN A 161 -5.47 11.12 -1.65
N ILE A 162 -6.81 10.97 -1.65
CA ILE A 162 -7.57 10.88 -2.91
C ILE A 162 -7.58 12.19 -3.73
N ARG A 163 -7.03 13.28 -3.17
CA ARG A 163 -6.88 14.61 -3.78
C ARG A 163 -5.42 14.97 -4.04
N ALA A 164 -4.55 13.96 -4.20
CA ALA A 164 -3.11 14.15 -4.36
C ALA A 164 -2.49 15.01 -3.24
N GLY A 165 -2.94 14.85 -2.00
CA GLY A 165 -2.41 15.57 -0.83
C GLY A 165 -3.12 16.89 -0.51
N LYS A 166 -4.07 17.34 -1.34
CA LYS A 166 -4.84 18.57 -1.08
C LYS A 166 -5.95 18.33 -0.05
N LEU A 167 -6.19 19.32 0.80
CA LEU A 167 -7.35 19.32 1.68
C LEU A 167 -8.66 19.43 0.88
N PRO A 168 -9.80 19.00 1.45
CA PRO A 168 -11.11 19.26 0.85
C PRO A 168 -11.31 20.75 0.56
N PRO A 169 -12.10 21.11 -0.48
CA PRO A 169 -12.45 22.49 -0.76
C PRO A 169 -13.02 23.20 0.48
N THR A 170 -12.68 24.46 0.64
CA THR A 170 -13.20 25.29 1.73
C THR A 170 -14.72 25.47 1.59
N GLU A 171 -15.44 25.43 2.71
CA GLU A 171 -16.86 25.79 2.74
C GLU A 171 -17.05 27.32 2.69
N SER A 172 -18.30 27.81 2.78
CA SER A 172 -18.64 29.23 2.60
C SER A 172 -17.99 30.17 3.62
N ASN A 173 -17.48 29.64 4.73
CA ASN A 173 -16.72 30.38 5.75
C ASN A 173 -15.21 30.39 5.51
N GLY A 174 -14.73 29.85 4.38
CA GLY A 174 -13.31 29.78 4.04
C GLY A 174 -12.52 28.71 4.79
N VAL A 175 -13.18 27.76 5.47
CA VAL A 175 -12.54 26.69 6.22
C VAL A 175 -12.71 25.33 5.54
N SER A 176 -11.64 24.53 5.49
CA SER A 176 -11.69 23.14 5.04
C SER A 176 -11.98 22.21 6.22
N TYR A 177 -12.85 21.22 6.01
CA TYR A 177 -13.26 20.26 7.04
C TYR A 177 -12.99 18.82 6.62
N ILE A 178 -12.47 18.03 7.55
CA ILE A 178 -12.43 16.56 7.42
C ILE A 178 -13.79 16.01 7.86
N LYS A 179 -14.42 15.22 6.99
CA LYS A 179 -15.73 14.62 7.25
C LYS A 179 -15.55 13.26 7.93
N ILE A 180 -16.22 13.06 9.06
CA ILE A 180 -16.25 11.77 9.75
C ILE A 180 -17.62 11.12 9.49
N PRO A 181 -17.71 10.10 8.60
CA PRO A 181 -18.97 9.41 8.38
C PRO A 181 -19.43 8.71 9.66
N VAL A 182 -20.68 8.97 10.07
CA VAL A 182 -21.32 8.28 11.20
C VAL A 182 -21.68 6.84 10.84
N LYS A 183 -21.94 6.59 9.55
CA LYS A 183 -22.10 5.27 8.95
C LYS A 183 -21.40 5.26 7.59
N LEU A 184 -20.71 4.17 7.28
CA LEU A 184 -20.19 3.96 5.93
C LEU A 184 -21.35 3.74 4.97
N ALA A 185 -21.26 4.31 3.77
CA ALA A 185 -22.19 3.99 2.70
C ALA A 185 -22.06 2.49 2.38
N SER A 186 -23.21 1.80 2.39
CA SER A 186 -23.33 0.40 1.99
C SER A 186 -23.17 0.22 0.50
#